data_AF-A0A0Q0CW65-F1
#
_entry.id   AF-A0A0Q0CW65-F1
#
_cell.length_a   1.000
_cell.length_b   1.000
_cell.length_c   1.000
_cell.angle_alpha   90.00
_cell.angle_beta   90.00
_cell.angle_gamma   90.00
#
_symmetry.space_group_name_H-M   'P 1'
#
loop_
_entity.id
_entity.type
_entity.pdbx_description
1 polymer ?
#
loop_
_entity_poly.entity_id
_entity_poly.type
_entity_poly.pdbx_seq_one_letter_code
_entity_poly.pdbx_strand_id
1 'polypeptide(L)' 'MIVPRGIPKKALRVVPEGGAVSDALVSRHCEKWTLAIRIAGVGSRWLPVHSRREALRA' A
#
# COMPACT_ATOMS: atom_id res chain seq x y z
N MET A 1 2.02 15.97 6.21
CA MET A 1 1.78 14.70 5.49
C MET A 1 0.35 14.26 5.75
N ILE A 2 -0.53 14.28 4.74
CA ILE A 2 -1.93 13.89 4.90
C ILE A 2 -2.02 12.38 4.69
N VAL A 3 -2.33 11.64 5.75
CA VAL A 3 -2.59 10.20 5.67
C VAL A 3 -4.02 10.04 5.11
N PRO A 4 -4.23 9.29 4.02
CA PRO A 4 -5.56 9.02 3.48
C PRO A 4 -6.48 8.43 4.54
N ARG A 5 -7.77 8.80 4.49
CA ARG A 5 -8.80 8.22 5.37
C ARG A 5 -8.81 6.70 5.18
N GLY A 6 -8.58 5.96 6.26
CA GLY A 6 -8.57 4.49 6.27
C GLY A 6 -7.21 3.85 6.57
N ILE A 7 -6.11 4.61 6.65
CA ILE A 7 -4.80 4.07 7.02
C ILE A 7 -4.50 4.37 8.51
N PRO A 8 -4.39 3.35 9.38
CA PRO A 8 -4.05 3.49 10.79
C PRO A 8 -2.72 4.23 11.00
N LYS A 9 -2.64 5.02 12.08
CA LYS A 9 -1.41 5.75 12.49
C LYS A 9 -0.20 4.83 12.74
N LYS A 10 -0.42 3.53 12.97
CA LYS A 10 0.62 2.50 13.18
C LYS A 10 0.89 1.67 11.91
N ALA A 11 0.88 2.30 10.73
CA ALA A 11 1.25 1.63 9.50
C ALA A 11 2.78 1.54 9.38
N LEU A 12 3.28 0.37 8.98
CA LEU A 12 4.67 0.21 8.58
C LEU A 12 4.83 0.80 7.18
N ARG A 13 5.79 1.73 7.04
CA ARG A 13 6.19 2.30 5.76
C ARG A 13 7.28 1.43 5.16
N VAL A 14 7.07 0.97 3.94
CA VAL A 14 8.01 0.16 3.18
C VAL A 14 8.53 1.01 2.03
N VAL A 15 9.84 1.09 1.88
CA VAL A 15 10.50 1.76 0.76
C VAL A 15 10.77 0.70 -0.31
N PRO A 16 10.07 0.71 -1.45
CA PRO A 16 10.30 -0.26 -2.52
C PRO A 16 11.67 0.00 -3.18
N GLU A 17 12.37 -1.08 -3.53
CA GLU A 17 13.62 -1.00 -4.30
C GLU A 17 13.32 -0.76 -5.80
N GLY A 18 12.95 0.47 -6.13
CA GLY A 18 12.74 0.92 -7.51
C GLY A 18 11.43 0.46 -8.17
N GLY A 19 11.19 0.96 -9.39
CA GLY A 19 9.99 0.66 -10.18
C GLY A 19 8.91 1.74 -10.11
N ALA A 20 7.69 1.40 -10.56
CA ALA A 20 6.56 2.34 -10.60
C ALA A 20 6.00 2.66 -9.21
N VAL A 21 6.29 1.84 -8.19
CA VAL A 21 5.84 2.07 -6.82
C VAL A 21 6.91 2.84 -6.05
N SER A 22 6.55 4.03 -5.57
CA SER A 22 7.42 4.91 -4.80
C SER A 22 7.37 4.65 -3.29
N ASP A 23 6.28 4.09 -2.80
CA ASP A 23 6.04 3.89 -1.36
C ASP A 23 4.96 2.84 -1.14
N ALA A 24 5.00 2.16 0.00
CA ALA A 24 3.98 1.21 0.41
C ALA A 24 3.68 1.34 1.91
N LEU A 25 2.41 1.23 2.27
CA LEU A 25 1.91 1.25 3.64
C LEU A 25 1.21 -0.06 3.95
N VAL A 26 1.73 -0.77 4.93
CA VAL A 26 1.14 -1.99 5.48
C VAL A 26 0.54 -1.65 6.83
N SER A 27 -0.73 -2.00 7.03
CA SER A 27 -1.38 -1.79 8.32
C SER A 27 -2.27 -2.97 8.70
N ARG A 28 -2.42 -3.18 10.01
CA ARG A 28 -3.32 -4.18 10.56
C ARG A 28 -4.48 -3.50 11.26
N HIS A 29 -5.70 -3.87 10.90
CA HIS A 29 -6.92 -3.46 11.58
C HIS A 29 -7.65 -4.72 12.05
N CYS A 30 -7.70 -4.92 13.37
CA CYS A 30 -8.09 -6.18 14.00
C CYS A 30 -7.27 -7.37 13.44
N GLU A 31 -7.93 -8.39 12.92
CA GLU A 31 -7.29 -9.57 12.31
C GLU A 31 -7.01 -9.42 10.80
N LYS A 32 -7.26 -8.23 10.22
CA LYS A 32 -7.10 -8.00 8.78
C LYS A 32 -5.89 -7.14 8.49
N TRP A 33 -5.03 -7.64 7.60
CA TRP A 33 -3.96 -6.86 6.99
C TRP A 33 -4.49 -6.08 5.79
N THR A 34 -3.99 -4.86 5.63
CA THR A 34 -4.30 -3.98 4.51
C THR A 34 -3.01 -3.41 3.94
N LEU A 35 -3.00 -3.20 2.63
CA LEU A 35 -1.87 -2.64 1.89
C LEU A 35 -2.39 -1.47 1.05
N ALA A 36 -1.66 -0.36 1.09
CA ALA A 36 -1.80 0.72 0.13
C ALA A 36 -0.45 1.00 -0.52
N ILE A 37 -0.43 1.27 -1.81
CA ILE A 37 0.78 1.61 -2.56
C ILE A 37 0.67 3.03 -3.12
N ARG A 38 1.81 3.68 -3.33
CA ARG A 38 1.89 4.97 -3.99
C ARG A 38 2.64 4.83 -5.30
N ILE A 39 1.95 5.04 -6.41
CA ILE A 39 2.56 5.04 -7.74
C ILE A 39 3.31 6.37 -7.96
N ALA A 40 4.54 6.29 -8.44
CA ALA A 40 5.36 7.45 -8.79
C ALA A 40 4.81 8.17 -10.02
N GLY A 41 5.02 9.50 -10.11
CA GLY A 41 4.63 10.32 -11.25
C GLY A 41 3.60 11.41 -10.94
N VAL A 42 3.17 12.11 -12.00
CA VAL A 42 2.19 13.21 -11.88
C VAL A 42 0.83 12.64 -11.44
N GLY A 43 0.24 13.24 -10.41
CA GLY A 43 -1.01 12.74 -9.83
C GLY A 43 -0.83 11.59 -8.83
N SER A 44 0.40 11.39 -8.32
CA SER A 44 0.71 10.37 -7.32
C SER A 44 -0.21 10.44 -6.10
N ARG A 45 -0.94 9.35 -5.88
CA ARG A 45 -1.85 9.15 -4.74
C ARG A 45 -1.70 7.74 -4.18
N TRP A 46 -2.17 7.56 -2.95
CA TRP A 46 -2.29 6.23 -2.35
C TRP A 46 -3.43 5.46 -2.99
N LEU A 47 -3.15 4.22 -3.38
CA LEU A 47 -4.09 3.28 -3.95
C LEU A 47 -4.24 2.09 -3.00
N PRO A 48 -5.46 1.74 -2.57
CA PRO A 48 -5.66 0.51 -1.81
C PRO A 48 -5.37 -0.69 -2.72
N VAL A 49 -4.64 -1.67 -2.20
CA VAL A 49 -4.41 -2.93 -2.90
C VAL A 49 -5.47 -3.93 -2.45
N HIS A 50 -6.36 -4.26 -3.36
CA HIS A 50 -7.28 -5.38 -3.20
C HIS A 50 -6.66 -6.58 -3.92
N SER A 51 -6.21 -7.57 -3.15
CA SER A 51 -5.79 -8.84 -3.76
C SER A 51 -7.02 -9.52 -4.37
N ARG A 52 -7.09 -9.54 -5.71
CA ARG A 52 -7.72 -10.68 -6.38
C ARG A 52 -6.64 -11.76 -6.34
N ARG A 53 -6.80 -12.74 -5.46
CA ARG A 53 -5.89 -13.89 -5.42
C ARG A 53 -6.03 -14.63 -6.74
N GLU A 54 -5.23 -14.28 -7.73
CA GLU A 54 -4.89 -15.23 -8.78
C GLU A 54 -3.93 -16.25 -8.17
N ALA A 55 -4.10 -17.52 -8.53
CA ALA A 55 -3.19 -18.55 -8.07
C ALA A 55 -1.77 -18.15 -8.52
N LEU A 56 -0.83 -18.08 -7.56
CA LEU A 56 0.58 -17.94 -7.88
C LEU A 56 0.93 -19.09 -8.83
N ARG A 57 1.37 -18.76 -10.05
CA ARG A 57 1.96 -19.77 -10.93
C ARG A 57 3.28 -20.20 -10.28
N ALA A 58 3.35 -21.48 -9.94
CA ALA A 58 4.57 -22.12 -9.44
C ALA A 58 5.67 -22.11 -10.50
#